data_AF-A0A0F9BS83-F1
#
_entry.id   AF-A0A0F9BS83-F1
#
_cell.length_a   1.000
_cell.length_b   1.000
_cell.length_c   1.000
_cell.angle_alpha   90.00
_cell.angle_beta   90.00
_cell.angle_gamma   90.00
#
_symmetry.space_group_name_H-M   'P 1'
#
loop_
_entity.id
_entity.type
_entity.pdbx_description
1 polymer ?
#
loop_
_entity_poly.entity_id
_entity_poly.type
_entity_poly.pdbx_seq_one_letter_code
_entity_poly.pdbx_strand_id
1 'polypeptide(L)'
;MATRVQYIVAFEECQRRWQVSARRFCAAGEIPYPTFARWWAVWRKQGKYALLDRSRRPRLSPRALPGQVLDVIRRAHRDLRWGVRRLHAYLRQVGLITCSLSSVYRVLRRCGALVRRPRKPKPVWIRYAKAIPGERAQMDLMYLPQGRYQLTLIDDCSRFLAATVLSQRTTAAVCRALPGLLKTIPFSLRCIQTDNGSEFGRDLTRLLRRLGIRHTHIRPRCPHLNGKVERVQRTVQEEFWDGIRPGPLQEWQPFLQDYVRFYNQVRLHSGLGNDTPLKYALQRLPQQARLSHIS
;
A
#
# COMPACT_ATOMS: atom_id res chain seq x y z
N MET A 1 -35.60 -22.26 -13.71
CA MET A 1 -35.28 -23.42 -14.57
C MET A 1 -35.14 -24.66 -13.71
N ALA A 2 -35.89 -25.72 -14.00
CA ALA A 2 -35.79 -26.97 -13.25
C ALA A 2 -34.45 -27.66 -13.50
N THR A 3 -33.84 -28.21 -12.44
CA THR A 3 -32.56 -28.93 -12.49
C THR A 3 -32.73 -30.31 -13.13
N ARG A 4 -31.65 -30.91 -13.65
CA ARG A 4 -31.67 -32.26 -14.26
C ARG A 4 -32.29 -33.31 -13.34
N VAL A 5 -32.07 -33.17 -12.03
CA VAL A 5 -32.63 -34.06 -10.99
C VAL A 5 -34.15 -33.90 -10.91
N GLN A 6 -34.67 -32.66 -10.96
CA GLN A 6 -36.12 -32.39 -10.89
C GLN A 6 -36.87 -33.01 -12.08
N TYR A 7 -36.30 -32.97 -13.28
CA TYR A 7 -36.91 -33.61 -14.45
C TYR A 7 -36.98 -35.14 -14.35
N ILE A 8 -35.99 -35.76 -13.73
CA ILE A 8 -35.94 -37.22 -13.57
C ILE A 8 -36.93 -37.67 -12.49
N VAL A 9 -36.97 -36.96 -11.36
CA VAL A 9 -37.95 -37.23 -10.29
C VAL A 9 -39.39 -37.02 -10.78
N ALA A 10 -39.65 -35.95 -11.53
CA ALA A 10 -40.96 -35.70 -12.11
C ALA A 10 -41.36 -36.79 -13.11
N PHE A 11 -40.41 -37.29 -13.92
CA PHE A 11 -40.68 -38.41 -14.82
C PHE A 11 -41.04 -39.69 -14.06
N GLU A 12 -40.29 -40.06 -13.02
CA GLU A 12 -40.60 -41.24 -12.19
C GLU A 12 -42.01 -41.16 -11.60
N GLU A 13 -42.40 -39.98 -11.12
CA GLU A 13 -43.72 -39.75 -10.55
C GLU A 13 -44.83 -39.86 -11.60
N CYS A 14 -44.66 -39.25 -12.77
CA CYS A 14 -45.59 -39.35 -13.90
C CYS A 14 -45.67 -40.79 -14.42
N GLN A 15 -44.56 -41.51 -14.50
CA GLN A 15 -44.54 -42.91 -14.93
C GLN A 15 -45.26 -43.81 -13.92
N ARG A 16 -45.03 -43.61 -12.62
CA ARG A 16 -45.67 -44.38 -11.55
C ARG A 16 -47.18 -44.17 -11.49
N ARG A 17 -47.64 -42.92 -11.60
CA ARG A 17 -49.05 -42.55 -11.42
C ARG A 17 -49.88 -42.66 -12.71
N TRP A 18 -49.29 -42.43 -13.88
CA TRP A 18 -50.02 -42.28 -15.15
C TRP A 18 -49.44 -43.11 -16.30
N GLN A 19 -48.45 -43.98 -16.04
CA GLN A 19 -47.76 -44.84 -17.03
C GLN A 19 -47.27 -44.09 -18.28
N VAL A 20 -46.87 -42.82 -18.11
CA VAL A 20 -46.44 -41.96 -19.23
C VAL A 20 -45.11 -42.45 -19.79
N SER A 21 -45.01 -42.58 -21.12
CA SER A 21 -43.75 -42.91 -21.78
C SER A 21 -42.75 -41.74 -21.73
N ALA A 22 -41.46 -42.04 -21.67
CA ALA A 22 -40.41 -41.02 -21.61
C ALA A 22 -40.47 -40.02 -22.79
N ARG A 23 -40.88 -40.47 -23.98
CA ARG A 23 -41.08 -39.58 -25.15
C ARG A 23 -42.22 -38.58 -24.94
N ARG A 24 -43.34 -39.04 -24.39
CA ARG A 24 -44.50 -38.18 -24.08
C ARG A 24 -44.20 -37.20 -22.95
N PHE A 25 -43.47 -37.64 -21.92
CA PHE A 25 -42.98 -36.75 -20.86
C PHE A 25 -42.03 -35.67 -21.40
N CYS A 26 -41.07 -36.05 -22.26
CA CYS A 26 -40.14 -35.12 -22.89
C CYS A 26 -40.85 -34.08 -23.77
N ALA A 27 -41.87 -34.51 -24.54
CA ALA A 27 -42.68 -33.63 -25.38
C ALA A 27 -43.47 -32.61 -24.54
N ALA A 28 -44.08 -33.04 -23.43
CA ALA A 28 -44.82 -32.16 -22.53
C ALA A 28 -43.91 -31.23 -21.69
N GLY A 29 -42.69 -31.68 -21.37
CA GLY A 29 -41.71 -30.94 -20.57
C GLY A 29 -40.73 -30.08 -21.38
N GLU A 30 -40.93 -29.96 -22.69
CA GLU A 30 -40.06 -29.21 -23.63
C GLU A 30 -38.57 -29.60 -23.56
N ILE A 31 -38.27 -30.87 -23.27
CA ILE A 31 -36.89 -31.38 -23.27
C ILE A 31 -36.67 -32.27 -24.49
N PRO A 32 -35.58 -32.07 -25.25
CA PRO A 32 -35.18 -33.03 -26.27
C PRO A 32 -34.95 -34.42 -25.68
N TYR A 33 -35.68 -35.42 -26.19
CA TYR A 33 -35.59 -36.82 -25.72
C TYR A 33 -34.13 -37.36 -25.61
N PRO A 34 -33.19 -37.08 -26.53
CA PRO A 34 -31.80 -37.53 -26.40
C PRO A 34 -31.08 -36.98 -25.17
N THR A 35 -31.47 -35.78 -24.70
CA THR A 35 -30.90 -35.17 -23.50
C THR A 35 -31.47 -35.82 -22.24
N PHE A 36 -32.78 -36.06 -22.21
CA PHE A 36 -33.41 -36.79 -21.13
C PHE A 36 -32.90 -38.24 -21.01
N ALA A 37 -32.78 -38.95 -22.13
CA ALA A 37 -32.29 -40.33 -22.17
C ALA A 37 -30.88 -40.47 -21.58
N ARG A 38 -29.98 -39.50 -21.85
CA ARG A 38 -28.65 -39.45 -21.23
C ARG A 38 -28.72 -39.28 -19.71
N TRP A 39 -29.60 -38.40 -19.23
CA TRP A 39 -29.79 -38.19 -17.78
C TRP A 39 -30.39 -39.43 -17.12
N TRP A 40 -31.39 -40.05 -17.75
CA TRP A 40 -32.03 -41.28 -17.28
C TRP A 40 -31.04 -42.45 -17.17
N ALA A 41 -30.16 -42.62 -18.17
CA ALA A 41 -29.10 -43.63 -18.13
C ALA A 41 -28.10 -43.41 -16.99
N VAL A 42 -27.67 -42.16 -16.76
CA VAL A 42 -26.77 -41.80 -15.66
C VAL A 42 -27.44 -42.03 -14.30
N TRP A 43 -28.70 -41.66 -14.17
CA TRP A 43 -29.49 -41.85 -12.95
C TRP A 43 -29.67 -43.34 -12.61
N ARG A 44 -30.04 -44.17 -13.59
CA ARG A 44 -30.19 -45.62 -13.38
C ARG A 44 -28.90 -46.31 -12.95
N LYS A 45 -27.74 -45.80 -13.37
CA LYS A 45 -26.44 -46.40 -13.09
C LYS A 45 -25.77 -45.88 -11.81
N GLN A 46 -25.95 -44.59 -11.47
CA GLN A 46 -25.17 -43.90 -10.43
C GLN A 46 -26.04 -43.11 -9.42
N GLY A 47 -27.36 -43.14 -9.56
CA GLY A 47 -28.31 -42.46 -8.68
C GLY A 47 -28.41 -40.94 -8.87
N LYS A 48 -29.26 -40.30 -8.07
CA LYS A 48 -29.64 -38.87 -8.19
C LYS A 48 -28.48 -37.88 -8.12
N TYR A 49 -27.43 -38.17 -7.33
CA TYR A 49 -26.31 -37.26 -7.12
C TYR A 49 -25.38 -37.16 -8.34
N ALA A 50 -25.40 -38.13 -9.25
CA ALA A 50 -24.58 -38.12 -10.46
C ALA A 50 -25.04 -37.08 -11.51
N LEU A 51 -26.27 -36.59 -11.38
CA LEU A 51 -26.85 -35.57 -12.25
C LEU A 51 -26.57 -34.13 -11.81
N LEU A 52 -26.00 -33.96 -10.61
CA LEU A 52 -25.57 -32.65 -10.12
C LEU A 52 -24.48 -32.10 -11.03
N ASP A 53 -24.52 -30.79 -11.28
CA ASP A 53 -23.51 -30.14 -12.11
C ASP A 53 -22.13 -30.28 -11.47
N ARG A 54 -21.23 -30.96 -12.18
CA ARG A 54 -19.82 -31.01 -11.80
C ARG A 54 -19.15 -29.71 -12.19
N SER A 55 -18.18 -29.28 -11.38
CA SER A 55 -17.36 -28.12 -11.69
C SER A 55 -16.72 -28.27 -13.07
N ARG A 56 -16.96 -27.31 -13.97
CA ARG A 56 -16.30 -27.20 -15.28
C ARG A 56 -14.90 -26.57 -15.17
N ARG A 57 -14.41 -26.34 -13.95
CA ARG A 57 -13.12 -25.70 -13.73
C ARG A 57 -12.00 -26.65 -14.16
N PRO A 58 -11.04 -26.19 -15.00
CA PRO A 58 -9.93 -27.04 -15.41
C PRO A 58 -9.13 -27.49 -14.20
N ARG A 59 -8.76 -28.79 -14.18
CA ARG A 59 -7.99 -29.41 -13.09
C ARG A 59 -6.57 -28.84 -13.01
N LEU A 60 -6.01 -28.43 -14.14
CA LEU A 60 -4.70 -27.80 -14.26
C LEU A 60 -4.81 -26.55 -15.15
N SER A 61 -4.13 -25.47 -14.76
CA SER A 61 -4.01 -24.26 -15.59
C SER A 61 -2.53 -24.04 -15.88
N PRO A 62 -2.09 -24.11 -17.15
CA PRO A 62 -0.67 -23.93 -17.52
C PRO A 62 -0.11 -22.56 -17.10
N ARG A 63 -0.97 -21.56 -16.92
CA ARG A 63 -0.61 -20.21 -16.48
C ARG A 63 -0.76 -20.01 -14.96
N ALA A 64 -0.95 -21.09 -14.20
CA ALA A 64 -0.96 -21.01 -12.75
C ALA A 64 0.42 -20.60 -12.26
N LEU A 65 0.46 -19.65 -11.31
CA LEU A 65 1.71 -19.31 -10.65
C LEU A 65 2.18 -20.50 -9.80
N PRO A 66 3.49 -20.82 -9.79
CA PRO A 66 4.05 -21.81 -8.90
C PRO A 66 3.72 -21.52 -7.43
N GLY A 67 3.56 -22.56 -6.62
CA GLY A 67 3.26 -22.42 -5.19
C GLY A 67 4.25 -21.52 -4.45
N GLN A 68 5.55 -21.69 -4.74
CA GLN A 68 6.63 -20.86 -4.20
C GLN A 68 6.42 -19.37 -4.47
N VAL A 69 6.01 -18.99 -5.68
CA VAL A 69 5.75 -17.57 -6.04
C VAL A 69 4.54 -17.04 -5.27
N LEU A 70 3.51 -17.85 -5.07
CA LEU A 70 2.35 -17.47 -4.26
C LEU A 70 2.75 -17.20 -2.81
N ASP A 71 3.60 -18.05 -2.25
CA ASP A 71 4.04 -17.97 -0.86
C ASP A 71 4.98 -16.79 -0.64
N VAL A 72 5.89 -16.52 -1.58
CA VAL A 72 6.71 -15.29 -1.59
C VAL A 72 5.82 -14.05 -1.57
N ILE A 73 4.83 -13.96 -2.46
CA ILE A 73 3.91 -12.81 -2.53
C ILE A 73 3.14 -12.65 -1.20
N ARG A 74 2.64 -13.74 -0.63
CA ARG A 74 1.86 -13.72 0.62
C ARG A 74 2.70 -13.31 1.81
N ARG A 75 3.87 -13.93 1.97
CA ARG A 75 4.79 -13.66 3.08
C ARG A 75 5.29 -12.22 3.01
N ALA A 76 5.77 -11.79 1.85
CA ALA A 76 6.21 -10.41 1.67
C ALA A 76 5.10 -9.39 1.93
N HIS A 77 3.84 -9.67 1.53
CA HIS A 77 2.73 -8.78 1.84
C HIS A 77 2.41 -8.72 3.35
N ARG A 78 2.44 -9.86 4.04
CA ARG A 78 2.19 -9.94 5.49
C ARG A 78 3.26 -9.18 6.28
N ASP A 79 4.52 -9.44 5.95
CA ASP A 79 5.66 -8.95 6.72
C ASP A 79 5.90 -7.45 6.46
N LEU A 80 5.77 -7.01 5.19
CA LEU A 80 6.06 -5.62 4.80
C LEU A 80 4.83 -4.71 4.88
N ARG A 81 3.61 -5.28 4.86
CA ARG A 81 2.32 -4.53 4.82
C ARG A 81 2.19 -3.56 3.64
N TRP A 82 3.01 -3.70 2.60
CA TRP A 82 3.01 -2.78 1.45
C TRP A 82 1.81 -2.99 0.52
N GLY A 83 1.40 -1.89 -0.11
CA GLY A 83 0.39 -1.91 -1.16
C GLY A 83 0.88 -2.65 -2.42
N VAL A 84 -0.07 -3.23 -3.16
CA VAL A 84 0.14 -4.13 -4.31
C VAL A 84 1.18 -3.62 -5.32
N ARG A 85 1.12 -2.33 -5.68
CA ARG A 85 2.03 -1.74 -6.67
C ARG A 85 3.48 -1.73 -6.20
N ARG A 86 3.71 -1.31 -4.94
CA ARG A 86 5.06 -1.26 -4.38
C ARG A 86 5.61 -2.67 -4.17
N LEU A 87 4.79 -3.56 -3.62
CA LEU A 87 5.16 -4.96 -3.43
C LEU A 87 5.60 -5.60 -4.75
N HIS A 88 4.82 -5.41 -5.82
CA HIS A 88 5.18 -5.90 -7.15
C HIS A 88 6.49 -5.30 -7.67
N ALA A 89 6.65 -3.97 -7.59
CA ALA A 89 7.87 -3.29 -8.04
C ALA A 89 9.11 -3.82 -7.30
N TYR A 90 9.04 -3.95 -5.98
CA TYR A 90 10.12 -4.48 -5.16
C TYR A 90 10.45 -5.93 -5.51
N LEU A 91 9.46 -6.83 -5.46
CA LEU A 91 9.66 -8.26 -5.73
C LEU A 91 10.21 -8.50 -7.15
N ARG A 92 9.84 -7.66 -8.11
CA ARG A 92 10.40 -7.70 -9.47
C ARG A 92 11.83 -7.18 -9.53
N GLN A 93 12.13 -6.08 -8.83
CA GLN A 93 13.48 -5.52 -8.76
C GLN A 93 14.48 -6.49 -8.13
N VAL A 94 14.09 -7.22 -7.08
CA VAL A 94 14.94 -8.24 -6.45
C VAL A 94 14.92 -9.60 -7.16
N GLY A 95 14.23 -9.72 -8.30
CA GLY A 95 14.19 -10.95 -9.10
C GLY A 95 13.35 -12.09 -8.53
N LEU A 96 12.59 -11.88 -7.46
CA LEU A 96 11.77 -12.92 -6.81
C LEU A 96 10.50 -13.27 -7.60
N ILE A 97 10.02 -12.37 -8.47
CA ILE A 97 8.87 -12.62 -9.33
C ILE A 97 9.09 -12.08 -10.74
N THR A 98 8.56 -12.78 -11.73
CA THR A 98 8.44 -12.32 -13.14
C THR A 98 7.00 -11.98 -13.53
N CYS A 99 6.04 -12.24 -12.63
CA CYS A 99 4.62 -12.10 -12.94
C CYS A 99 4.15 -10.64 -13.01
N SER A 100 3.02 -10.42 -13.66
CA SER A 100 2.43 -9.09 -13.81
C SER A 100 1.81 -8.57 -12.50
N LEU A 101 1.67 -7.25 -12.42
CA LEU A 101 0.97 -6.57 -11.31
C LEU A 101 -0.44 -7.15 -11.09
N SER A 102 -1.16 -7.44 -12.18
CA SER A 102 -2.51 -8.04 -12.14
C SER A 102 -2.51 -9.44 -11.54
N SER A 103 -1.41 -10.20 -11.67
CA SER A 103 -1.26 -11.50 -11.04
C SER A 103 -1.05 -11.35 -9.52
N VAL A 104 -0.17 -10.45 -9.08
CA VAL A 104 0.00 -10.13 -7.65
C VAL A 104 -1.32 -9.66 -7.01
N TYR A 105 -2.05 -8.76 -7.68
CA TYR A 105 -3.36 -8.32 -7.23
C TYR A 105 -4.35 -9.48 -7.05
N ARG A 106 -4.42 -10.39 -8.04
CA ARG A 106 -5.33 -11.55 -7.99
C ARG A 106 -4.97 -12.51 -6.86
N VAL A 107 -3.68 -12.72 -6.59
CA VAL A 107 -3.20 -13.55 -5.48
C VAL A 107 -3.66 -12.97 -4.15
N LEU A 108 -3.35 -11.69 -3.90
CA LEU A 108 -3.72 -11.02 -2.64
C LEU A 108 -5.25 -10.92 -2.47
N ARG A 109 -5.98 -10.67 -3.55
CA ARG A 109 -7.46 -10.64 -3.54
C ARG A 109 -8.04 -12.00 -3.16
N ARG A 110 -7.50 -13.10 -3.72
CA ARG A 110 -7.99 -14.46 -3.45
C ARG A 110 -7.74 -14.88 -2.00
N CYS A 111 -6.66 -14.39 -1.40
CA CYS A 111 -6.32 -14.66 0.00
C CYS A 111 -7.02 -13.73 0.99
N GLY A 112 -7.94 -12.87 0.56
CA GLY A 112 -8.64 -11.93 1.44
C GLY A 112 -7.74 -10.84 2.03
N ALA A 113 -6.49 -10.71 1.57
CA ALA A 113 -5.52 -9.79 2.14
C ALA A 113 -5.73 -8.31 1.74
N LEU A 114 -6.61 -8.06 0.76
CA LEU A 114 -6.91 -6.70 0.30
C LEU A 114 -8.11 -6.12 1.05
N VAL A 115 -7.86 -5.15 1.92
CA VAL A 115 -8.91 -4.38 2.58
C VAL A 115 -9.63 -3.51 1.53
N ARG A 116 -10.93 -3.76 1.34
CA ARG A 116 -11.81 -2.89 0.54
C ARG A 116 -12.14 -1.64 1.35
N ARG A 117 -11.49 -0.52 1.03
CA ARG A 117 -11.89 0.79 1.57
C ARG A 117 -12.84 1.48 0.57
N PRO A 118 -14.02 1.96 1.00
CA PRO A 118 -14.90 2.72 0.12
C PRO A 118 -14.17 3.96 -0.41
N ARG A 119 -14.30 4.22 -1.72
CA ARG A 119 -13.71 5.42 -2.34
C ARG A 119 -14.53 6.62 -1.89
N LYS A 120 -14.01 7.38 -0.92
CA LYS A 120 -14.53 8.73 -0.66
C LYS A 120 -14.25 9.59 -1.90
N PRO A 121 -15.22 10.39 -2.38
CA PRO A 121 -14.97 11.38 -3.43
C PRO A 121 -13.81 12.26 -2.98
N LYS A 122 -12.80 12.40 -3.83
CA LYS A 122 -11.64 13.24 -3.52
C LYS A 122 -11.94 14.63 -4.04
N PRO A 123 -11.82 15.69 -3.22
CA PRO A 123 -11.77 17.03 -3.75
C PRO A 123 -10.60 17.13 -4.74
N VAL A 124 -10.80 17.84 -5.84
CA VAL A 124 -9.77 18.08 -6.86
C VAL A 124 -8.80 19.12 -6.29
N TRP A 125 -7.75 18.65 -5.63
CA TRP A 125 -6.66 19.51 -5.17
C TRP A 125 -5.58 19.59 -6.25
N ILE A 126 -5.17 20.81 -6.61
CA ILE A 126 -3.95 21.02 -7.37
C ILE A 126 -2.79 20.57 -6.49
N ARG A 127 -2.07 19.52 -6.92
CA ARG A 127 -0.90 19.01 -6.20
C ARG A 127 0.31 19.84 -6.58
N TYR A 128 0.69 20.77 -5.73
CA TYR A 128 1.93 21.52 -5.89
C TYR A 128 3.13 20.63 -5.50
N ALA A 129 4.11 20.54 -6.39
CA ALA A 129 5.41 19.95 -6.11
C ALA A 129 6.50 20.90 -6.59
N LYS A 130 7.51 21.11 -5.76
CA LYS A 130 8.74 21.80 -6.11
C LYS A 130 9.52 21.00 -7.14
N ALA A 131 10.21 21.71 -8.03
CA ALA A 131 10.92 21.11 -9.14
C ALA A 131 12.30 20.62 -8.70
N ILE A 132 12.92 21.34 -7.76
CA ILE A 132 14.30 21.09 -7.32
C ILE A 132 14.27 20.64 -5.84
N PRO A 133 15.02 19.58 -5.48
CA PRO A 133 15.22 19.19 -4.09
C PRO A 133 15.79 20.35 -3.27
N GLY A 134 15.27 20.52 -2.05
CA GLY A 134 15.72 21.57 -1.13
C GLY A 134 15.07 22.93 -1.31
N GLU A 135 14.25 23.16 -2.36
CA GLU A 135 13.49 24.42 -2.48
C GLU A 135 12.55 24.66 -1.29
N ARG A 136 11.94 23.58 -0.79
CA ARG A 136 11.06 23.61 0.37
C ARG A 136 10.96 22.24 1.01
N ALA A 137 11.13 22.18 2.32
CA ALA A 137 10.73 21.05 3.13
C ALA A 137 9.51 21.38 3.99
N GLN A 138 8.71 20.37 4.30
CA GLN A 138 7.64 20.44 5.30
C GLN A 138 8.14 19.84 6.59
N MET A 139 7.89 20.50 7.71
CA MET A 139 8.31 20.05 9.03
C MET A 139 7.12 20.02 9.98
N ASP A 140 7.06 18.98 10.80
CA ASP A 140 5.98 18.77 11.77
C ASP A 140 6.38 17.78 12.89
N LEU A 141 5.66 17.82 14.01
CA LEU A 141 5.83 16.93 15.16
C LEU A 141 4.68 15.92 15.24
N MET A 142 5.03 14.65 15.44
CA MET A 142 4.07 13.59 15.72
C MET A 142 4.26 13.08 17.14
N TYR A 143 3.17 12.93 17.91
CA TYR A 143 3.22 12.29 19.22
C TYR A 143 3.61 10.81 19.09
N LEU A 144 4.46 10.37 20.01
CA LEU A 144 4.87 8.99 20.18
C LEU A 144 4.52 8.52 21.60
N PRO A 145 4.34 7.20 21.83
CA PRO A 145 4.15 6.66 23.17
C PRO A 145 5.22 7.12 24.17
N GLN A 146 4.88 7.10 25.46
CA GLN A 146 5.76 7.52 26.57
C GLN A 146 6.11 9.02 26.56
N GLY A 147 5.21 9.88 26.09
CA GLY A 147 5.41 11.34 26.14
C GLY A 147 6.49 11.84 25.19
N ARG A 148 6.79 11.09 24.13
CA ARG A 148 7.84 11.41 23.15
C ARG A 148 7.26 12.01 21.90
N TYR A 149 8.12 12.56 21.05
CA TYR A 149 7.71 13.21 19.82
C TYR A 149 8.69 12.90 18.70
N GLN A 150 8.20 12.67 17.49
CA GLN A 150 9.01 12.59 16.28
C GLN A 150 9.00 13.94 15.57
N LEU A 151 10.14 14.61 15.51
CA LEU A 151 10.35 15.72 14.58
C LEU A 151 10.62 15.16 13.20
N THR A 152 9.76 15.51 12.25
CA THR A 152 9.82 15.02 10.87
C THR A 152 10.04 16.19 9.94
N LEU A 153 10.99 16.05 9.03
CA LEU A 153 11.22 16.95 7.93
C LEU A 153 11.18 16.15 6.63
N ILE A 154 10.39 16.61 5.67
CA ILE A 154 10.30 15.98 4.35
C ILE A 154 10.43 16.98 3.21
N ASP A 155 11.33 16.70 2.27
CA ASP A 155 11.50 17.51 1.07
C ASP A 155 10.28 17.40 0.14
N ASP A 156 9.81 18.54 -0.35
CA ASP A 156 8.59 18.66 -1.14
C ASP A 156 8.72 17.99 -2.52
N CYS A 157 9.93 18.06 -3.12
CA CYS A 157 10.27 17.54 -4.44
C CYS A 157 10.55 16.03 -4.40
N SER A 158 11.58 15.64 -3.66
CA SER A 158 12.16 14.29 -3.66
C SER A 158 11.57 13.35 -2.64
N ARG A 159 10.78 13.86 -1.68
CA ARG A 159 10.30 13.11 -0.51
C ARG A 159 11.44 12.57 0.36
N PHE A 160 12.64 13.13 0.27
CA PHE A 160 13.71 12.80 1.19
C PHE A 160 13.26 13.09 2.63
N LEU A 161 13.40 12.09 3.49
CA LEU A 161 12.95 12.11 4.88
C LEU A 161 14.13 12.32 5.82
N ALA A 162 14.01 13.28 6.72
CA ALA A 162 14.85 13.38 7.89
C ALA A 162 13.94 13.34 9.12
N ALA A 163 14.26 12.50 10.10
CA ALA A 163 13.49 12.45 11.34
C ALA A 163 14.38 12.24 12.57
N THR A 164 13.94 12.72 13.73
CA THR A 164 14.60 12.50 15.03
C THR A 164 13.57 12.46 16.15
N VAL A 165 13.89 11.75 17.23
CA VAL A 165 13.03 11.66 18.42
C VAL A 165 13.38 12.77 19.41
N LEU A 166 12.36 13.37 20.00
CA LEU A 166 12.43 14.38 21.05
C LEU A 166 11.73 13.87 22.32
N SER A 167 12.24 14.27 23.48
CA SER A 167 11.60 14.02 24.78
C SER A 167 10.51 15.02 25.14
N GLN A 168 10.42 16.14 24.41
CA GLN A 168 9.50 17.24 24.70
C GLN A 168 9.04 17.92 23.40
N ARG A 169 7.82 18.46 23.42
CA ARG A 169 7.21 19.24 22.32
C ARG A 169 7.46 20.74 22.47
N THR A 170 8.67 21.14 22.84
CA THR A 170 9.02 22.55 23.06
C THR A 170 9.85 23.10 21.91
N THR A 171 9.72 24.40 21.64
CA THR A 171 10.55 25.11 20.63
C THR A 171 12.03 24.96 20.94
N ALA A 172 12.42 24.96 22.21
CA ALA A 172 13.81 24.73 22.64
C ALA A 172 14.32 23.34 22.26
N ALA A 173 13.51 22.29 22.43
CA ALA A 173 13.87 20.93 22.02
C ALA A 173 14.03 20.84 20.49
N VAL A 174 13.13 21.45 19.72
CA VAL A 174 13.23 21.53 18.25
C VAL A 174 14.51 22.26 17.84
N CYS A 175 14.77 23.44 18.38
CA CYS A 175 15.97 24.24 18.08
C CYS A 175 17.28 23.52 18.40
N ARG A 176 17.33 22.71 19.47
CA ARG A 176 18.51 21.90 19.81
C ARG A 176 18.75 20.76 18.82
N ALA A 177 17.69 20.06 18.41
CA ALA A 177 17.82 18.90 17.54
C ALA A 177 17.98 19.23 16.05
N LEU A 178 17.40 20.36 15.61
CA LEU A 178 17.30 20.70 14.19
C LEU A 178 18.66 20.82 13.46
N PRO A 179 19.72 21.46 14.02
CA PRO A 179 21.00 21.52 13.33
C PRO A 179 21.61 20.14 13.05
N GLY A 180 21.49 19.20 14.00
CA GLY A 180 21.93 17.82 13.81
C GLY A 180 21.10 17.10 12.75
N LEU A 181 19.78 17.32 12.76
CA LEU A 181 18.88 16.76 11.76
C LEU A 181 19.20 17.25 10.34
N LEU A 182 19.46 18.55 10.17
CA LEU A 182 19.78 19.15 8.87
C LEU A 182 21.07 18.58 8.25
N LYS A 183 22.06 18.20 9.07
CA LYS A 183 23.30 17.55 8.59
C LYS A 183 23.06 16.18 7.93
N THR A 184 21.92 15.54 8.19
CA THR A 184 21.57 14.25 7.57
C THR A 184 21.05 14.40 6.13
N ILE A 185 20.77 15.63 5.69
CA ILE A 185 20.19 15.91 4.37
C ILE A 185 21.34 16.17 3.39
N PRO A 186 21.39 15.47 2.24
CA PRO A 186 22.49 15.57 1.28
C PRO A 186 22.37 16.81 0.37
N PHE A 187 21.65 17.85 0.79
CA PHE A 187 21.46 19.08 0.04
C PHE A 187 20.95 20.21 0.95
N SER A 188 21.22 21.45 0.55
CA SER A 188 20.79 22.63 1.30
C SER A 188 19.29 22.88 1.15
N LEU A 189 18.65 23.28 2.24
CA LEU A 189 17.25 23.72 2.24
C LEU A 189 17.16 25.24 2.12
N ARG A 190 16.37 25.73 1.17
CA ARG A 190 16.06 27.17 1.04
C ARG A 190 14.92 27.60 1.95
N CYS A 191 14.00 26.68 2.25
CA CYS A 191 12.78 26.99 2.97
C CYS A 191 12.30 25.80 3.79
N ILE A 192 11.89 26.04 5.03
CA ILE A 192 11.13 25.09 5.85
C ILE A 192 9.75 25.67 6.09
N GLN A 193 8.73 24.85 5.82
CA GLN A 193 7.33 25.17 6.03
C GLN A 193 6.78 24.36 7.22
N THR A 194 6.15 25.04 8.17
CA THR A 194 5.49 24.41 9.33
C THR A 194 4.04 24.84 9.43
N ASP A 195 3.29 24.21 10.33
CA ASP A 195 2.02 24.76 10.78
C ASP A 195 2.22 25.97 11.74
N ASN A 196 1.13 26.42 12.36
CA ASN A 196 1.16 27.52 13.34
C ASN A 196 1.29 27.00 14.80
N GLY A 197 1.83 25.79 14.99
CA GLY A 197 2.10 25.22 16.31
C GLY A 197 3.04 26.10 17.15
N SER A 198 2.84 26.12 18.46
CA SER A 198 3.66 26.92 19.38
C SER A 198 5.12 26.45 19.42
N GLU A 199 5.36 25.17 19.14
CA GLU A 199 6.68 24.56 18.93
C GLU A 199 7.48 25.18 17.78
N PHE A 200 6.81 25.85 16.84
CA PHE A 200 7.41 26.48 15.66
C PHE A 200 7.43 27.99 15.77
N GLY A 201 7.55 28.51 16.99
CA GLY A 201 7.52 29.94 17.28
C GLY A 201 8.74 30.74 16.82
N ARG A 202 8.85 31.97 17.35
CA ARG A 202 9.86 32.98 16.95
C ARG A 202 11.31 32.49 17.06
N ASP A 203 11.63 31.65 18.04
CA ASP A 203 13.00 31.16 18.26
C ASP A 203 13.48 30.26 17.12
N LEU A 204 12.58 29.40 16.63
CA LEU A 204 12.85 28.60 15.46
C LEU A 204 13.06 29.48 14.22
N THR A 205 12.20 30.48 14.02
CA THR A 205 12.37 31.45 12.92
C THR A 205 13.73 32.15 12.97
N ARG A 206 14.19 32.53 14.17
CA ARG A 206 15.52 33.13 14.38
C ARG A 206 16.65 32.16 14.06
N LEU A 207 16.56 30.92 14.52
CA LEU A 207 17.55 29.87 14.21
C LEU A 207 17.64 29.62 12.71
N LEU A 208 16.51 29.38 12.05
CA LEU A 208 16.46 29.11 10.61
C LEU A 208 17.04 30.27 9.79
N ARG A 209 16.72 31.51 10.15
CA ARG A 209 17.29 32.69 9.51
C ARG A 209 18.82 32.73 9.63
N ARG A 210 19.38 32.40 10.80
CA ARG A 210 20.85 32.31 11.00
C ARG A 210 21.49 31.21 10.16
N LEU A 211 20.76 30.13 9.89
CA LEU A 211 21.20 29.04 9.01
C LEU A 211 20.97 29.34 7.52
N GLY A 212 20.50 30.54 7.16
CA GLY A 212 20.19 30.91 5.77
C GLY A 212 18.92 30.24 5.21
N ILE A 213 18.07 29.69 6.08
CA ILE A 213 16.84 28.98 5.70
C ILE A 213 15.63 29.87 5.98
N ARG A 214 14.79 30.09 4.97
CA ARG A 214 13.52 30.81 5.16
C ARG A 214 12.52 29.96 5.94
N HIS A 215 11.92 30.51 6.99
CA HIS A 215 10.80 29.89 7.69
C HIS A 215 9.47 30.41 7.13
N THR A 216 8.49 29.53 6.91
CA THR A 216 7.17 29.91 6.40
C THR A 216 6.08 29.11 7.10
N HIS A 217 5.04 29.80 7.58
CA HIS A 217 3.87 29.15 8.16
C HIS A 217 2.80 28.89 7.10
N ILE A 218 2.06 27.80 7.24
CA ILE A 218 0.85 27.59 6.45
C ILE A 218 -0.21 28.63 6.82
N ARG A 219 -1.05 28.97 5.84
CA ARG A 219 -2.20 29.85 6.08
C ARG A 219 -3.13 29.22 7.14
N PRO A 220 -3.73 30.02 8.04
CA PRO A 220 -4.72 29.52 8.98
C PRO A 220 -5.83 28.74 8.26
N ARG A 221 -6.31 27.66 8.89
CA ARG A 221 -7.37 26.77 8.35
C ARG A 221 -7.02 26.06 7.04
N CYS A 222 -5.74 25.93 6.70
CA CYS A 222 -5.27 25.22 5.51
C CYS A 222 -4.34 24.03 5.83
N PRO A 223 -4.76 23.05 6.67
CA PRO A 223 -3.92 21.92 7.08
C PRO A 223 -3.43 21.06 5.89
N HIS A 224 -4.23 21.00 4.82
CA HIS A 224 -3.87 20.30 3.58
C HIS A 224 -2.54 20.75 2.95
N LEU A 225 -2.06 21.97 3.25
CA LEU A 225 -0.78 22.48 2.78
C LEU A 225 0.42 21.74 3.42
N ASN A 226 0.24 21.09 4.56
CA ASN A 226 1.24 20.24 5.23
C ASN A 226 1.01 18.73 4.96
N GLY A 227 0.18 18.39 3.97
CA GLY A 227 -0.22 17.01 3.74
C GLY A 227 0.91 16.04 3.32
N LYS A 228 2.11 16.53 2.96
CA LYS A 228 3.24 15.62 2.66
C LYS A 228 3.89 15.12 3.96
N VAL A 229 4.08 16.00 4.95
CA VAL A 229 4.64 15.59 6.25
C VAL A 229 3.65 14.70 7.01
N GLU A 230 2.37 15.05 7.05
CA GLU A 230 1.32 14.21 7.66
C GLU A 230 1.26 12.81 7.02
N ARG A 231 1.39 12.75 5.69
CA ARG A 231 1.37 11.47 4.96
C ARG A 231 2.58 10.61 5.26
N VAL A 232 3.77 11.20 5.40
CA VAL A 232 4.97 10.41 5.76
C VAL A 232 4.96 10.01 7.23
N GLN A 233 4.47 10.85 8.14
CA GLN A 233 4.27 10.48 9.54
C GLN A 233 3.37 9.25 9.65
N ARG A 234 2.22 9.22 8.96
CA ARG A 234 1.37 8.03 8.89
C ARG A 234 2.09 6.81 8.32
N THR A 235 2.92 7.03 7.32
CA THR A 235 3.73 5.96 6.72
C THR A 235 4.71 5.38 7.75
N VAL A 236 5.43 6.23 8.47
CA VAL A 236 6.39 5.82 9.51
C VAL A 236 5.64 5.12 10.64
N GLN A 237 4.45 5.61 11.01
CA GLN A 237 3.61 4.94 11.99
C GLN A 237 3.25 3.50 11.56
N GLU A 238 2.63 3.36 10.39
CA GLU A 238 2.11 2.08 9.88
C GLU A 238 3.24 1.06 9.56
N GLU A 239 4.38 1.54 9.05
CA GLU A 239 5.49 0.68 8.59
C GLU A 239 6.55 0.42 9.68
N PHE A 240 6.64 1.24 10.72
CA PHE A 240 7.72 1.17 11.71
C PHE A 240 7.21 1.19 13.15
N TRP A 241 6.57 2.29 13.60
CA TRP A 241 6.20 2.41 15.02
C TRP A 241 5.15 1.38 15.47
N ASP A 242 4.20 1.01 14.61
CA ASP A 242 3.20 -0.03 14.92
C ASP A 242 3.84 -1.43 15.12
N GLY A 243 5.09 -1.62 14.68
CA GLY A 243 5.84 -2.86 14.81
C GLY A 243 6.83 -2.88 15.98
N ILE A 244 7.08 -1.75 16.63
CA ILE A 244 8.11 -1.62 17.66
C ILE A 244 7.49 -1.64 19.06
N ARG A 245 8.12 -2.38 19.97
CA ARG A 245 7.74 -2.36 21.39
C ARG A 245 8.30 -1.11 22.07
N PRO A 246 7.58 -0.51 23.02
CA PRO A 246 8.10 0.61 23.79
C PRO A 246 9.38 0.24 24.56
N GLY A 247 10.29 1.20 24.71
CA GLY A 247 11.61 1.02 25.33
C GLY A 247 12.26 2.36 25.70
N PRO A 248 13.50 2.39 26.22
CA PRO A 248 14.25 3.63 26.52
C PRO A 248 14.42 4.56 25.30
N LEU A 249 14.50 5.87 25.53
CA LEU A 249 14.62 6.87 24.45
C LEU A 249 15.89 6.66 23.60
N GLN A 250 16.97 6.22 24.23
CA GLN A 250 18.27 5.97 23.62
C GLN A 250 18.22 4.87 22.57
N GLU A 251 17.27 3.94 22.66
CA GLU A 251 17.08 2.87 21.67
C GLU A 251 16.23 3.33 20.48
N TRP A 252 15.31 4.28 20.71
CA TRP A 252 14.38 4.75 19.69
C TRP A 252 15.07 5.55 18.61
N GLN A 253 16.07 6.35 18.99
CA GLN A 253 16.79 7.18 18.04
C GLN A 253 17.56 6.33 17.00
N PRO A 254 18.42 5.36 17.37
CA PRO A 254 19.06 4.45 16.42
C PRO A 254 18.06 3.70 15.53
N PHE A 255 16.99 3.12 16.10
CA PHE A 255 15.99 2.42 15.29
C PHE A 255 15.31 3.34 14.27
N LEU A 256 14.97 4.57 14.67
CA LEU A 256 14.40 5.55 13.74
C LEU A 256 15.39 5.89 12.63
N GLN A 257 16.68 6.05 12.96
CA GLN A 257 17.70 6.30 11.94
C GLN A 257 17.86 5.13 10.96
N ASP A 258 17.76 3.88 11.43
CA ASP A 258 17.79 2.70 10.57
C ASP A 258 16.60 2.71 9.59
N TYR A 259 15.41 3.03 10.08
CA TYR A 259 14.22 3.18 9.24
C TYR A 259 14.36 4.34 8.26
N VAL A 260 14.89 5.49 8.68
CA VAL A 260 15.13 6.65 7.79
C VAL A 260 16.11 6.29 6.67
N ARG A 261 17.19 5.55 6.96
CA ARG A 261 18.11 5.04 5.93
C ARG A 261 17.39 4.11 4.97
N PHE A 262 16.64 3.13 5.48
CA PHE A 262 15.82 2.25 4.66
C PHE A 262 14.83 3.03 3.77
N TYR A 263 14.14 4.02 4.33
CA TYR A 263 13.17 4.86 3.63
C TYR A 263 13.82 5.62 2.46
N ASN A 264 14.98 6.23 2.69
CA ASN A 264 15.63 7.07 1.69
C ASN A 264 16.37 6.27 0.62
N GLN A 265 16.95 5.12 0.99
CA GLN A 265 17.89 4.39 0.13
C GLN A 265 17.29 3.15 -0.54
N VAL A 266 16.28 2.52 0.07
CA VAL A 266 15.76 1.21 -0.37
C VAL A 266 14.28 1.26 -0.73
N ARG A 267 13.48 1.99 0.07
CA ARG A 267 12.03 2.01 -0.10
C ARG A 267 11.63 2.65 -1.43
N LEU A 268 10.79 1.97 -2.20
CA LEU A 268 10.31 2.46 -3.51
C LEU A 268 9.07 3.35 -3.38
N HIS A 269 9.07 4.49 -4.08
CA HIS A 269 8.00 5.47 -4.02
C HIS A 269 7.22 5.56 -5.32
N SER A 270 5.97 5.12 -5.32
CA SER A 270 5.09 5.22 -6.50
C SER A 270 4.84 6.65 -6.96
N GLY A 271 4.89 7.63 -6.05
CA GLY A 271 4.80 9.06 -6.38
C GLY A 271 6.06 9.62 -7.07
N LEU A 272 7.15 8.85 -7.10
CA LEU A 272 8.45 9.17 -7.69
C LEU A 272 8.82 8.19 -8.81
N GLY A 273 7.83 7.57 -9.47
CA GLY A 273 8.10 6.60 -10.53
C GLY A 273 8.72 5.27 -10.05
N ASN A 274 8.60 4.95 -8.75
CA ASN A 274 9.27 3.85 -8.07
C ASN A 274 10.78 4.02 -7.89
N ASP A 275 11.32 5.24 -7.97
CA ASP A 275 12.65 5.53 -7.43
C ASP A 275 12.62 5.66 -5.89
N THR A 276 13.81 5.56 -5.30
CA THR A 276 14.04 5.87 -3.89
C THR A 276 14.23 7.38 -3.70
N PRO A 277 13.86 7.95 -2.55
CA PRO A 277 13.97 9.40 -2.32
C PRO A 277 15.39 9.94 -2.55
N LEU A 278 16.42 9.22 -2.10
CA LEU A 278 17.82 9.62 -2.30
C LEU A 278 18.18 9.64 -3.79
N LYS A 279 17.90 8.54 -4.52
CA LYS A 279 18.19 8.45 -5.94
C LYS A 279 17.48 9.54 -6.73
N TYR A 280 16.19 9.76 -6.43
CA TYR A 280 15.39 10.80 -7.08
C TYR A 280 15.93 12.22 -6.80
N ALA A 281 16.39 12.48 -5.57
CA ALA A 281 17.01 13.75 -5.19
C ALA A 281 18.30 13.99 -5.98
N LEU A 282 19.25 13.04 -5.94
CA LEU A 282 20.54 13.16 -6.61
C LEU A 282 20.41 13.40 -8.12
N GLN A 283 19.43 12.75 -8.77
CA GLN A 283 19.14 12.94 -10.20
C GLN A 283 18.63 14.35 -10.56
N ARG A 284 18.10 15.11 -9.59
CA ARG A 284 17.48 16.43 -9.80
C ARG A 284 18.25 17.57 -9.15
N LEU A 285 19.26 17.27 -8.34
CA LEU A 285 20.19 18.30 -7.87
C LEU A 285 20.90 18.92 -9.09
N PRO A 286 21.03 20.26 -9.15
CA PRO A 286 21.84 20.93 -10.15
C PRO A 286 23.28 20.39 -10.13
N GLN A 287 23.96 20.33 -11.28
CA GLN A 287 25.33 19.77 -11.38
C GLN A 287 26.31 20.38 -10.37
N GLN A 288 26.20 21.69 -10.09
CA GLN A 288 27.03 22.39 -9.11
C GLN A 288 26.89 21.86 -7.67
N ALA A 289 25.76 21.27 -7.31
CA ALA A 289 25.51 20.68 -5.98
C ALA A 289 25.86 19.18 -5.88
N ARG A 290 26.20 18.52 -7.01
CA ARG A 290 26.59 17.10 -7.01
C ARG A 290 28.06 16.89 -6.64
N LEU A 291 28.90 17.89 -6.91
CA LEU A 291 30.35 17.81 -6.75
C LEU A 291 30.84 18.03 -5.31
N SER A 292 30.03 18.61 -4.43
CA SER A 292 30.37 18.78 -3.00
C SER A 292 30.23 17.51 -2.15
N HIS A 293 29.89 16.36 -2.78
CA HIS A 293 29.65 15.09 -2.09
C HIS A 293 30.59 13.95 -2.55
N ILE A 294 31.59 14.27 -3.40
CA ILE A 294 32.62 13.33 -3.89
C ILE A 294 34.03 13.73 -3.39
N SER A 295 34.14 14.77 -2.54
CA SER A 295 35.39 15.24 -1.96
C SER A 295 35.39 15.08 -0.44
#